data_AF-A0A1S8Y7Q7-F1
#
_entry.id   AF-A0A1S8Y7Q7-F1
#
_cell.length_a   1.000
_cell.length_b   1.000
_cell.length_c   1.000
_cell.angle_alpha   90.00
_cell.angle_beta   90.00
_cell.angle_gamma   90.00
#
_symmetry.space_group_name_H-M   'P 1'
#
loop_
_entity.id
_entity.type
_entity.pdbx_description
1 polymer ?
#
loop_
_entity_poly.entity_id
_entity_poly.type
_entity_poly.pdbx_seq_one_letter_code
_entity_poly.pdbx_strand_id
1 'polypeptide(L)'
;MNNKELKALRLILTLEPGEAACHIGNKDIRTWQRWESGASPVPQYVINLMDDYNQLRDALVEKRYAEFHRKGELIMLNFYMTLDEFEAATGKRDVVMWRITNSVAGECYSAGIASLE
;
A
#
# COMPACT_ATOMS: atom_id res chain seq x y z
N MET A 1 -7.76 -14.70 -5.78
CA MET A 1 -6.90 -13.72 -6.47
C MET A 1 -6.22 -14.35 -7.68
N ASN A 2 -6.47 -13.82 -8.88
CA ASN A 2 -5.76 -14.15 -10.12
C ASN A 2 -4.58 -13.19 -10.35
N ASN A 3 -3.83 -13.41 -11.43
CA ASN A 3 -2.62 -12.62 -11.75
C ASN A 3 -2.91 -11.13 -12.00
N LYS A 4 -4.07 -10.79 -12.58
CA LYS A 4 -4.47 -9.40 -12.84
C LYS A 4 -4.84 -8.71 -11.52
N GLU A 5 -5.58 -9.39 -10.66
CA GLU A 5 -5.96 -8.90 -9.32
C GLU A 5 -4.72 -8.67 -8.45
N LEU A 6 -3.75 -9.60 -8.45
CA LEU A 6 -2.48 -9.43 -7.74
C LEU A 6 -1.74 -8.18 -8.20
N LYS A 7 -1.62 -7.99 -9.52
CA LYS A 7 -0.94 -6.83 -10.10
C LYS A 7 -1.67 -5.53 -9.77
N ALA A 8 -3.00 -5.52 -9.82
CA ALA A 8 -3.81 -4.36 -9.48
C ALA A 8 -3.61 -3.97 -8.01
N LEU A 9 -3.70 -4.94 -7.08
CA LEU A 9 -3.48 -4.67 -5.66
C LEU A 9 -2.07 -4.17 -5.37
N ARG A 10 -1.03 -4.75 -6.00
CA ARG A 10 0.34 -4.25 -5.83
C ARG A 10 0.46 -2.78 -6.23
N LEU A 11 -0.16 -2.38 -7.34
CA LEU A 11 -0.15 -0.99 -7.80
C LEU A 11 -0.95 -0.06 -6.88
N ILE A 12 -2.14 -0.48 -6.43
CA ILE A 12 -2.95 0.26 -5.45
C ILE A 12 -2.15 0.48 -4.17
N LEU A 13 -1.51 -0.57 -3.65
CA LEU A 13 -0.67 -0.51 -2.46
C LEU A 13 0.68 0.19 -2.70
N THR A 14 0.95 0.68 -3.92
CA THR A 14 2.17 1.40 -4.34
C THR A 14 3.48 0.61 -4.18
N LEU A 15 3.39 -0.70 -4.09
CA LEU A 15 4.55 -1.58 -3.93
C LEU A 15 5.27 -1.79 -5.27
N GLU A 16 6.60 -1.70 -5.24
CA GLU A 16 7.40 -2.15 -6.36
C GLU A 16 7.44 -3.69 -6.42
N PRO A 17 7.63 -4.31 -7.60
CA PRO A 17 7.68 -5.77 -7.71
C PRO A 17 8.76 -6.41 -6.81
N GLY A 18 9.91 -5.75 -6.64
CA GLY A 18 10.98 -6.22 -5.77
C GLY A 18 10.61 -6.15 -4.28
N GLU A 19 9.94 -5.08 -3.86
CA GLU A 19 9.45 -4.91 -2.49
C GLU A 19 8.39 -5.94 -2.15
N ALA A 20 7.41 -6.13 -3.03
CA ALA A 20 6.35 -7.12 -2.85
C ALA A 20 6.92 -8.55 -2.80
N ALA A 21 7.88 -8.86 -3.67
CA ALA A 21 8.57 -10.15 -3.66
C ALA A 21 9.31 -10.39 -2.32
N CYS A 22 10.06 -9.40 -1.84
CA CYS A 22 10.86 -9.49 -0.64
C CYS A 22 9.99 -9.55 0.63
N HIS A 23 9.10 -8.57 0.81
CA HIS A 23 8.41 -8.32 2.08
C HIS A 23 7.07 -9.05 2.22
N ILE A 24 6.48 -9.53 1.11
CA ILE A 24 5.21 -10.28 1.13
C ILE A 24 5.44 -11.71 0.65
N GLY A 25 6.09 -11.85 -0.51
CA GLY A 25 6.34 -13.14 -1.13
C GLY A 25 7.38 -13.99 -0.40
N ASN A 26 8.35 -13.37 0.29
CA ASN A 26 9.60 -14.01 0.72
C ASN A 26 10.27 -14.79 -0.43
N LYS A 27 10.36 -14.13 -1.60
CA LYS A 27 10.90 -14.66 -2.85
C LYS A 27 11.67 -13.58 -3.61
N ASP A 28 12.34 -14.00 -4.67
CA ASP A 28 12.94 -13.08 -5.63
C ASP A 28 11.90 -12.43 -6.56
N ILE A 29 12.29 -11.32 -7.19
CA ILE A 29 11.45 -10.54 -8.11
C ILE A 29 10.93 -11.36 -9.30
N ARG A 30 11.70 -12.34 -9.81
CA ARG A 30 11.29 -13.15 -10.98
C ARG A 30 10.14 -14.07 -10.61
N THR A 31 10.18 -14.63 -9.39
CA THR A 31 9.08 -15.44 -8.87
C THR A 31 7.79 -14.62 -8.77
N TRP A 32 7.84 -13.40 -8.24
CA TRP A 32 6.67 -12.49 -8.21
C TRP A 32 6.15 -12.16 -9.61
N GLN A 33 7.06 -11.83 -10.54
CA GLN A 33 6.68 -11.53 -11.93
C GLN A 33 6.00 -12.70 -12.64
N ARG A 34 6.36 -13.95 -12.31
CA ARG A 34 5.67 -15.14 -12.82
C ARG A 34 4.23 -15.26 -12.30
N TRP A 35 3.99 -14.84 -11.06
CA TRP A 35 2.63 -14.76 -10.51
C TRP A 35 1.81 -13.70 -11.24
N GLU A 36 2.36 -12.49 -11.44
CA GLU A 36 1.65 -11.39 -12.14
C GLU A 36 1.43 -11.65 -13.63
N SER A 37 2.32 -12.41 -14.29
CA SER A 37 2.13 -12.80 -15.69
C SER A 37 1.16 -13.96 -15.87
N GLY A 38 0.78 -14.65 -14.78
CA GLY A 38 -0.02 -15.87 -14.83
C GLY A 38 0.76 -17.12 -15.26
N ALA A 39 2.09 -17.03 -15.38
CA ALA A 39 2.95 -18.18 -15.65
C ALA A 39 3.03 -19.16 -14.48
N SER A 40 2.64 -18.74 -13.28
CA SER A 40 2.49 -19.59 -12.10
C SER A 40 1.35 -19.09 -11.22
N PRO A 41 0.63 -19.99 -10.53
CA PRO A 41 -0.44 -19.57 -9.62
C PRO A 41 0.11 -18.75 -8.45
N VAL A 42 -0.68 -17.80 -7.96
CA VAL A 42 -0.37 -17.03 -6.75
C VAL A 42 -0.52 -17.95 -5.53
N PRO A 43 0.50 -18.08 -4.65
CA PRO A 43 0.37 -18.88 -3.44
C PRO A 43 -0.69 -18.32 -2.48
N GLN A 44 -1.45 -19.19 -1.81
CA GLN A 44 -2.55 -18.76 -0.93
C GLN A 44 -2.11 -17.80 0.19
N TYR A 45 -0.90 -17.97 0.75
CA TYR A 45 -0.41 -17.06 1.79
C TYR A 45 -0.17 -15.63 1.26
N VAL A 46 0.26 -15.49 0.00
CA VAL A 46 0.42 -14.18 -0.66
C VAL A 46 -0.94 -13.55 -0.87
N ILE A 47 -1.93 -14.35 -1.32
CA ILE A 47 -3.31 -13.89 -1.47
C ILE A 47 -3.83 -13.31 -0.16
N ASN A 48 -3.73 -14.08 0.93
CA ASN A 48 -4.22 -13.65 2.24
C ASN A 48 -3.53 -12.36 2.69
N LEU A 49 -2.19 -12.27 2.59
CA LEU A 49 -1.47 -11.06 2.99
C LEU A 49 -1.85 -9.84 2.15
N MET A 50 -1.98 -9.99 0.83
CA MET A 50 -2.39 -8.90 -0.05
C MET A 50 -3.82 -8.43 0.25
N ASP A 51 -4.73 -9.35 0.55
CA ASP A 51 -6.10 -9.04 0.96
C ASP A 51 -6.13 -8.34 2.32
N ASP A 52 -5.34 -8.79 3.30
CA ASP A 52 -5.23 -8.17 4.62
C ASP A 52 -4.67 -6.74 4.51
N TYR A 53 -3.63 -6.52 3.70
CA TYR A 53 -3.08 -5.19 3.47
C TYR A 53 -4.04 -4.27 2.72
N ASN A 54 -4.81 -4.79 1.77
CA ASN A 54 -5.85 -4.01 1.10
C ASN A 54 -6.96 -3.60 2.08
N GLN A 55 -7.43 -4.52 2.92
CA GLN A 55 -8.42 -4.19 3.95
C GLN A 55 -7.91 -3.15 4.95
N LEU A 56 -6.66 -3.27 5.39
CA LEU A 56 -6.03 -2.28 6.25
C LEU A 56 -5.98 -0.90 5.57
N ARG A 57 -5.57 -0.86 4.30
CA ARG A 57 -5.53 0.36 3.50
C ARG A 57 -6.91 1.02 3.42
N ASP A 58 -7.94 0.25 3.07
CA ASP A 58 -9.30 0.76 2.92
C ASP A 58 -9.84 1.30 4.25
N ALA A 59 -9.61 0.60 5.36
CA ALA A 59 -9.96 1.07 6.70
C ALA A 59 -9.24 2.38 7.09
N LEU A 60 -7.99 2.55 6.66
CA LEU A 60 -7.24 3.79 6.88
C LEU A 60 -7.79 4.94 6.04
N VAL A 61 -8.16 4.70 4.78
CA VAL A 61 -8.84 5.68 3.92
C VAL A 61 -10.16 6.11 4.55
N GLU A 62 -11.02 5.17 4.93
CA GLU A 62 -12.30 5.47 5.59
C GLU A 62 -12.13 6.33 6.84
N LYS A 63 -11.12 6.02 7.65
CA LYS A 63 -10.76 6.84 8.82
C LYS A 63 -10.39 8.27 8.44
N ARG A 64 -9.70 8.48 7.32
CA ARG A 64 -9.34 9.82 6.81
C ARG A 64 -10.56 10.59 6.31
N TYR A 65 -11.48 9.94 5.61
CA TYR A 65 -12.75 10.55 5.23
C TYR A 65 -13.58 10.95 6.45
N ALA A 66 -13.69 10.08 7.46
CA ALA A 66 -14.39 10.40 8.70
C ALA A 66 -13.75 11.59 9.43
N GLU A 67 -12.41 11.69 9.43
CA GLU A 67 -11.69 12.83 9.98
C GLU A 67 -12.00 14.13 9.23
N PHE A 68 -11.96 14.10 7.89
CA PHE A 68 -12.31 15.22 7.03
C PHE A 68 -13.73 15.71 7.27
N HIS A 69 -14.72 14.80 7.27
CA HIS A 69 -16.12 15.15 7.52
C HIS A 69 -16.35 15.74 8.90
N ARG A 70 -15.64 15.26 9.92
CA ARG A 70 -15.73 15.80 11.29
C ARG A 70 -15.10 17.19 11.41
N LYS A 71 -14.00 17.45 10.71
CA LYS A 71 -13.31 18.76 10.75
C LYS A 71 -13.99 19.80 9.86
N GLY A 72 -14.53 19.39 8.72
CA GLY A 72 -15.12 20.29 7.71
C GLY A 72 -14.09 21.05 6.87
N GLU A 73 -12.81 20.67 6.96
CA GLU A 73 -11.69 21.26 6.23
C GLU A 73 -10.68 20.18 5.82
N LEU A 74 -9.78 20.51 4.87
CA LEU A 74 -8.76 19.60 4.39
C LEU A 74 -7.87 19.09 5.53
N ILE A 75 -7.60 17.78 5.53
CA ILE A 75 -6.66 17.18 6.48
C ILE A 75 -5.23 17.22 5.93
N MET A 76 -4.24 17.32 6.83
CA MET A 76 -2.82 17.22 6.47
C MET A 76 -2.36 15.78 6.67
N LEU A 77 -1.71 15.21 5.67
CA LEU A 77 -1.17 13.84 5.69
C LEU A 77 0.28 13.82 5.25
N ASN A 78 1.12 13.07 5.98
CA ASN A 78 2.49 12.83 5.56
C ASN A 78 2.54 12.00 4.28
N PHE A 79 3.38 12.39 3.33
CA PHE A 79 3.76 11.60 2.17
C PHE A 79 5.28 11.42 2.14
N TYR A 80 5.75 10.24 2.53
CA TYR A 80 7.17 10.00 2.73
C TYR A 80 7.85 9.63 1.41
N MET A 81 8.79 10.44 0.96
CA MET A 81 9.51 10.21 -0.30
C MET A 81 10.52 9.07 -0.18
N THR A 82 10.99 8.79 1.04
CA THR A 82 11.95 7.73 1.34
C THR A 82 11.53 6.89 2.55
N LEU A 83 12.04 5.66 2.62
CA LEU A 83 11.85 4.80 3.80
C LEU A 83 12.51 5.40 5.05
N ASP A 84 13.59 6.16 4.89
CA ASP A 84 14.30 6.80 6.01
C ASP A 84 13.45 7.92 6.63
N GLU A 85 12.72 8.69 5.83
CA GLU A 85 11.72 9.66 6.32
C GLU A 85 10.59 8.96 7.09
N PHE A 86 10.08 7.86 6.56
CA PHE A 86 9.05 7.07 7.24
C PHE A 86 9.54 6.52 8.58
N GLU A 87 10.76 5.99 8.63
CA GLU A 87 11.37 5.48 9.88
C GLU A 87 11.57 6.62 10.89
N ALA A 88 12.08 7.78 10.45
CA ALA A 88 12.28 8.93 11.33
C ALA A 88 10.97 9.41 11.96
N ALA A 89 9.86 9.40 11.20
CA ALA A 89 8.56 9.86 11.68
C ALA A 89 7.82 8.82 12.55
N THR A 90 8.00 7.52 12.28
CA THR A 90 7.21 6.45 12.91
C THR A 90 7.98 5.61 13.92
N GLY A 91 9.32 5.70 13.92
CA GLY A 91 10.21 4.82 14.68
C GLY A 91 10.24 3.37 14.19
N LYS A 92 9.66 3.08 13.02
CA LYS A 92 9.56 1.73 12.44
C LYS A 92 10.06 1.71 11.00
N ARG A 93 10.98 0.81 10.69
CA ARG A 93 11.43 0.54 9.33
C ARG A 93 10.62 -0.58 8.68
N ASP A 94 9.47 -0.22 8.13
CA ASP A 94 8.53 -1.16 7.49
C ASP A 94 8.13 -0.66 6.10
N VAL A 95 8.64 -1.33 5.06
CA VAL A 95 8.40 -0.98 3.66
C VAL A 95 6.92 -1.09 3.29
N VAL A 96 6.22 -2.13 3.76
CA VAL A 96 4.83 -2.34 3.38
C VAL A 96 3.95 -1.27 3.99
N MET A 97 4.17 -0.96 5.28
CA MET A 97 3.42 0.12 5.95
C MET A 97 3.75 1.51 5.41
N TRP A 98 4.99 1.75 5.00
CA TRP A 98 5.37 2.97 4.29
C TRP A 98 4.57 3.13 2.99
N ARG A 99 4.56 2.09 2.13
CA ARG A 99 3.83 2.10 0.87
C ARG A 99 2.31 2.22 1.06
N ILE A 100 1.73 1.52 2.04
CA ILE A 100 0.31 1.68 2.41
C ILE A 100 0.01 3.11 2.85
N THR A 101 0.88 3.72 3.66
CA THR A 101 0.69 5.10 4.13
C THR A 101 0.66 6.09 2.96
N ASN A 102 1.61 5.97 2.03
CA ASN A 102 1.65 6.80 0.83
C ASN A 102 0.46 6.55 -0.10
N SER A 103 0.00 5.29 -0.20
CA SER A 103 -1.20 4.94 -0.96
C SER A 103 -2.46 5.64 -0.43
N VAL A 104 -2.65 5.62 0.89
CA VAL A 104 -3.77 6.31 1.56
C VAL A 104 -3.68 7.82 1.35
N ALA A 105 -2.48 8.39 1.55
CA ALA A 105 -2.23 9.82 1.37
C ALA A 105 -2.51 10.26 -0.09
N GLY A 106 -2.01 9.50 -1.07
CA GLY A 106 -2.23 9.75 -2.49
C GLY A 106 -3.71 9.70 -2.88
N GLU A 107 -4.48 8.73 -2.37
CA GLU A 107 -5.93 8.69 -2.60
C GLU A 107 -6.64 9.90 -1.99
N CYS A 108 -6.36 10.21 -0.72
CA CYS A 108 -7.02 11.32 -0.02
C CYS A 108 -6.72 12.67 -0.68
N TYR A 109 -5.48 12.85 -1.17
CA TYR A 109 -5.10 14.02 -1.96
C TYR A 109 -5.85 14.06 -3.30
N SER A 110 -5.86 12.96 -4.04
CA SER A 110 -6.57 12.87 -5.33
C SER A 110 -8.08 13.11 -5.19
N ALA A 111 -8.67 12.71 -4.06
CA ALA A 111 -10.08 12.93 -3.75
C ALA A 111 -10.40 14.35 -3.28
N GLY A 112 -9.39 15.21 -3.10
CA GLY A 112 -9.57 16.60 -2.66
C GLY A 112 -9.97 16.73 -1.19
N ILE A 113 -9.65 15.73 -0.35
CA ILE A 113 -9.93 15.78 1.10
C ILE A 113 -8.67 16.04 1.93
N ALA A 114 -7.48 15.95 1.33
CA ALA A 114 -6.21 16.13 2.02
C ALA A 114 -5.21 17.01 1.26
N SER A 115 -4.28 17.61 2.00
CA SER A 115 -3.00 18.15 1.51
C SER A 115 -1.84 17.32 2.04
N LEU A 116 -0.73 17.31 1.32
CA LEU A 116 0.44 16.49 1.63
C LEU A 116 1.59 17.33 2.19
N GLU A 117 2.27 16.79 3.19
CA GLU A 117 3.54 17.31 3.74
C GLU A 117 4.66 16.28 3.67
#